data_AF-A0AAN7U4M9-F1
#
_entry.id   AF-A0AAN7U4M9-F1
#
_cell.length_a   1.000
_cell.length_b   1.000
_cell.length_c   1.000
_cell.angle_alpha   90.00
_cell.angle_beta   90.00
_cell.angle_gamma   90.00
#
_symmetry.space_group_name_H-M   'P 1'
#
loop_
_entity.id
_entity.type
_entity.pdbx_description
1 polymer ?
#
loop_
_entity_poly.entity_id
_entity_poly.type
_entity_poly.pdbx_seq_one_letter_code
_entity_poly.pdbx_strand_id
1 'polypeptide(L)'
;MDIEILFFKVWRNIFINRLIFKHIKFFKIYKKIKFDRIEDIKDFPKREYISSIVYEGTKELISGKDFPRGVYSIRISYDKYCCKKSIESQLSFGLKEFIFPKYNNRITRLLLFPSSVETVVNATFIKFDRNDKNLQDTHPPKLKHIIPYNIKSLSIFRCPNHKLSKWLSIPNSLTSLDLGPYWFNRNKILKPNDLPNQLTHLSMSIVTPIFIIKKDCLPNKLESLNLSVSSKYLSPENIYTLENEIIFESNSLPQSLKKLEINYAIPIFVKSIDSFENITCLLLNYYQEGYRTLTKYMFPPHLNTLSLRVTKTSITPNTLPNSITSLKLHDYSWESYNCFDLEHSNFFPTSLKKLQLNSKIKGKVYINLPNTIENLKFGIFYNQSITFQSVSIPKSVLKLTFNCNKDIESAVIPNSIKYLKFGRNVLNNQFQTITIPETTETLVIKSNQPFYKDFIPPYLKILKLIGDFDKPILFPLPITLEKLFIGNSFNQSLNETLLPQSIIF
;
A
#
# COMPACT_ATOMS: atom_id res chain seq x y z
N MET A 1 28.62 23.98 21.96
CA MET A 1 28.03 24.58 20.74
C MET A 1 26.67 23.94 20.57
N ASP A 2 25.62 24.74 20.60
CA ASP A 2 24.24 24.25 20.54
C ASP A 2 23.99 23.52 19.20
N ILE A 3 23.42 22.32 19.25
CA ILE A 3 23.17 21.48 18.06
C ILE A 3 22.25 22.21 17.08
N GLU A 4 21.32 23.02 17.58
CA GLU A 4 20.45 23.84 16.75
C GLU A 4 21.23 24.93 16.01
N ILE A 5 22.15 25.62 16.70
CA ILE A 5 23.00 26.64 16.07
C ILE A 5 23.89 26.02 14.99
N LEU A 6 24.43 24.82 15.25
CA LEU A 6 25.24 24.10 14.25
C LEU A 6 24.40 23.64 13.05
N PHE A 7 23.19 23.12 13.29
CA PHE A 7 22.25 22.72 12.24
C PHE A 7 21.92 23.90 11.32
N PHE A 8 21.55 25.06 11.88
CA PHE A 8 21.23 26.24 11.06
C PHE A 8 22.46 26.80 10.33
N LYS A 9 23.66 26.73 10.92
CA LYS A 9 24.90 27.14 10.23
C LYS A 9 25.23 26.21 9.06
N VAL A 10 25.03 24.90 9.21
CA VAL A 10 25.20 23.90 8.15
C VAL A 10 24.14 24.06 7.06
N TRP A 11 22.88 24.29 7.45
CA TRP A 11 21.76 24.40 6.53
C TRP A 11 21.79 25.70 5.70
N ARG A 12 22.16 26.83 6.31
CA ARG A 12 22.30 28.13 5.64
C ARG A 12 23.52 28.23 4.73
N ASN A 13 24.48 27.30 4.86
CA ASN A 13 25.63 27.26 3.98
C ASN A 13 25.21 26.70 2.61
N ILE A 14 25.12 27.58 1.61
CA ILE A 14 24.67 27.24 0.24
C ILE A 14 25.47 26.05 -0.34
N PHE A 15 26.77 25.99 -0.09
CA PHE A 15 27.61 24.91 -0.57
C PHE A 15 27.27 23.57 0.11
N ILE A 16 27.18 23.54 1.44
CA ILE A 16 26.83 22.32 2.17
C ILE A 16 25.40 21.89 1.85
N ASN A 17 24.46 22.82 1.76
CA ASN A 17 23.08 22.53 1.40
C ASN A 17 22.98 21.92 -0.01
N ARG A 18 23.71 22.48 -0.99
CA ARG A 18 23.84 21.88 -2.34
C ARG A 18 24.44 20.47 -2.29
N LEU A 19 25.43 20.22 -1.44
CA LEU A 19 26.00 18.88 -1.23
C LEU A 19 24.96 17.92 -0.61
N ILE A 20 24.24 18.34 0.43
CA ILE A 20 23.19 17.53 1.07
C ILE A 20 22.13 17.11 0.04
N PHE A 21 21.60 18.07 -0.71
CA PHE A 21 20.59 17.78 -1.75
C PHE A 21 21.15 16.90 -2.88
N LYS A 22 22.42 17.07 -3.26
CA LYS A 22 23.09 16.19 -4.21
C LYS A 22 23.14 14.75 -3.70
N HIS A 23 23.49 14.53 -2.44
CA HIS A 23 23.52 13.19 -1.84
C HIS A 23 22.13 12.59 -1.64
N ILE A 24 21.13 13.39 -1.25
CA ILE A 24 19.73 12.97 -1.21
C ILE A 24 19.24 12.55 -2.62
N LYS A 25 19.63 13.30 -3.66
CA LYS A 25 19.33 12.96 -5.05
C LYS A 25 19.98 11.64 -5.45
N PHE A 26 21.26 11.44 -5.12
CA PHE A 26 21.94 10.17 -5.35
C PHE A 26 21.28 9.01 -4.61
N PHE A 27 20.93 9.17 -3.33
CA PHE A 27 20.19 8.14 -2.61
C PHE A 27 18.86 7.83 -3.30
N LYS A 28 18.05 8.84 -3.66
CA LYS A 28 16.77 8.60 -4.35
C LYS A 28 16.92 7.87 -5.69
N ILE A 29 17.97 8.16 -6.45
CA ILE A 29 18.23 7.54 -7.75
C ILE A 29 18.81 6.13 -7.59
N TYR A 30 19.78 5.96 -6.69
CA TYR A 30 20.60 4.75 -6.59
C TYR A 30 20.22 3.82 -5.43
N LYS A 31 19.20 4.16 -4.61
CA LYS A 31 18.73 3.33 -3.49
C LYS A 31 18.41 1.90 -3.92
N LYS A 32 17.80 1.74 -5.10
CA LYS A 32 17.42 0.44 -5.65
C LYS A 32 17.96 0.30 -7.07
N ILE A 33 18.92 -0.61 -7.26
CA ILE A 33 19.56 -0.84 -8.55
C ILE A 33 19.42 -2.30 -8.96
N LYS A 34 19.31 -2.50 -10.27
CA LYS A 34 19.26 -3.80 -10.90
C LYS A 34 20.64 -4.13 -11.50
N PHE A 35 21.08 -5.37 -11.31
CA PHE A 35 22.33 -5.89 -11.87
C PHE A 35 22.10 -7.25 -12.54
N ASP A 36 22.68 -7.43 -13.72
CA ASP A 36 22.67 -8.72 -14.43
C ASP A 36 23.92 -9.54 -14.12
N ARG A 37 25.02 -8.88 -13.77
CA ARG A 37 26.28 -9.51 -13.35
C ARG A 37 26.63 -9.08 -11.95
N ILE A 38 27.09 -10.02 -11.14
CA ILE A 38 27.42 -9.74 -9.74
C ILE A 38 28.70 -8.93 -9.60
N GLU A 39 29.62 -9.09 -10.56
CA GLU A 39 30.89 -8.39 -10.60
C GLU A 39 30.69 -6.87 -10.76
N ASP A 40 29.66 -6.45 -11.50
CA ASP A 40 29.34 -5.04 -11.78
C ASP A 40 28.98 -4.25 -10.50
N ILE A 41 28.60 -4.92 -9.41
CA ILE A 41 28.29 -4.26 -8.13
C ILE A 41 29.54 -3.59 -7.55
N LYS A 42 30.73 -4.18 -7.77
CA LYS A 42 31.99 -3.65 -7.23
C LYS A 42 32.34 -2.31 -7.84
N ASP A 43 32.14 -2.23 -9.15
CA ASP A 43 32.56 -1.11 -9.99
C ASP A 43 31.43 -0.10 -10.21
N PHE A 44 30.23 -0.37 -9.69
CA PHE A 44 29.09 0.52 -9.86
C PHE A 44 29.38 1.91 -9.27
N PRO A 45 29.28 2.98 -10.09
CA PRO A 45 29.43 4.34 -9.59
C PRO A 45 28.37 4.61 -8.51
N LYS A 46 28.76 5.22 -7.38
CA LYS A 46 27.81 5.52 -6.29
C LYS A 46 27.22 4.28 -5.61
N ARG A 47 27.93 3.14 -5.61
CA ARG A 47 27.51 1.90 -4.92
C ARG A 47 27.21 2.05 -3.42
N GLU A 48 27.81 3.04 -2.77
CA GLU A 48 27.56 3.39 -1.37
C GLU A 48 26.12 3.85 -1.06
N TYR A 49 25.37 4.31 -2.07
CA TYR A 49 23.96 4.71 -1.93
C TYR A 49 22.97 3.55 -2.12
N ILE A 50 23.45 2.36 -2.51
CA ILE A 50 22.60 1.21 -2.78
C ILE A 50 22.14 0.60 -1.45
N SER A 51 20.83 0.56 -1.23
CA SER A 51 20.22 -0.14 -0.09
C SER A 51 19.46 -1.40 -0.51
N SER A 52 19.09 -1.53 -1.78
CA SER A 52 18.35 -2.66 -2.32
C SER A 52 18.89 -3.07 -3.68
N ILE A 53 19.16 -4.36 -3.85
CA ILE A 53 19.69 -4.92 -5.10
C ILE A 53 18.65 -5.84 -5.70
N VAL A 54 18.42 -5.70 -7.00
CA VAL A 54 17.68 -6.67 -7.82
C VAL A 54 18.70 -7.36 -8.72
N TYR A 55 18.96 -8.63 -8.49
CA TYR A 55 19.90 -9.42 -9.28
C TYR A 55 19.14 -10.30 -10.27
N GLU A 56 19.45 -10.13 -11.55
CA GLU A 56 18.87 -10.88 -12.67
C GLU A 56 19.85 -11.86 -13.33
N GLY A 57 21.07 -11.96 -12.79
CA GLY A 57 22.07 -12.89 -13.28
C GLY A 57 21.81 -14.35 -12.93
N THR A 58 22.59 -15.21 -13.57
CA THR A 58 22.54 -16.68 -13.42
C THR A 58 23.66 -17.23 -12.55
N LYS A 59 24.71 -16.45 -12.27
CA LYS A 59 25.84 -16.87 -11.44
C LYS A 59 25.49 -16.82 -9.94
N GLU A 60 26.13 -17.69 -9.15
CA GLU A 60 26.06 -17.64 -7.68
C GLU A 60 26.65 -16.33 -7.13
N LEU A 61 26.19 -15.93 -5.95
CA LEU A 61 26.77 -14.79 -5.22
C LEU A 61 28.14 -15.21 -4.69
N ILE A 62 29.21 -14.50 -5.06
CA ILE A 62 30.58 -15.02 -4.86
C ILE A 62 31.18 -14.59 -3.52
N SER A 63 30.91 -13.37 -3.03
CA SER A 63 31.38 -12.93 -1.71
C SER A 63 30.51 -11.83 -1.10
N GLY A 64 30.24 -11.94 0.20
CA GLY A 64 29.53 -10.90 0.97
C GLY A 64 30.27 -9.55 1.01
N LYS A 65 31.60 -9.57 0.81
CA LYS A 65 32.46 -8.38 0.73
C LYS A 65 32.21 -7.54 -0.53
N ASP A 66 31.62 -8.15 -1.56
CA ASP A 66 31.38 -7.50 -2.84
C ASP A 66 30.15 -6.59 -2.78
N PHE A 67 29.29 -6.80 -1.78
CA PHE A 67 28.14 -5.96 -1.52
C PHE A 67 28.53 -4.69 -0.75
N PRO A 68 27.94 -3.52 -1.10
CA PRO A 68 28.04 -2.33 -0.28
C PRO A 68 27.56 -2.59 1.16
N ARG A 69 28.23 -1.97 2.13
CA ARG A 69 27.88 -2.12 3.56
C ARG A 69 26.44 -1.73 3.88
N GLY A 70 25.86 -0.78 3.12
CA GLY A 70 24.50 -0.28 3.30
C GLY A 70 23.39 -1.16 2.70
N VAL A 71 23.71 -2.30 2.09
CA VAL A 71 22.69 -3.17 1.46
C VAL A 71 21.82 -3.83 2.54
N TYR A 72 20.54 -3.48 2.53
CA TYR A 72 19.52 -3.98 3.44
C TYR A 72 18.72 -5.14 2.84
N SER A 73 18.48 -5.13 1.53
CA SER A 73 17.61 -6.09 0.84
C SER A 73 18.22 -6.57 -0.48
N ILE A 74 18.15 -7.87 -0.74
CA ILE A 74 18.53 -8.48 -2.02
C ILE A 74 17.35 -9.26 -2.56
N ARG A 75 16.99 -8.99 -3.81
CA ARG A 75 16.02 -9.75 -4.58
C ARG A 75 16.72 -10.45 -5.73
N ILE A 76 16.51 -11.75 -5.82
CA ILE A 76 16.89 -12.54 -6.98
C ILE A 76 15.63 -12.64 -7.89
N SER A 77 15.74 -12.17 -9.12
CA SER A 77 14.61 -12.12 -10.06
C SER A 77 14.55 -13.34 -10.98
N TYR A 78 15.71 -13.90 -11.36
CA TYR A 78 15.79 -14.92 -12.39
C TYR A 78 15.76 -16.33 -11.81
N ASP A 79 14.97 -17.19 -12.44
CA ASP A 79 14.70 -18.56 -12.03
C ASP A 79 15.92 -19.51 -12.20
N LYS A 80 17.01 -19.12 -12.84
CA LYS A 80 18.19 -20.00 -12.97
C LYS A 80 19.18 -19.90 -11.81
N TYR A 81 18.89 -19.12 -10.78
CA TYR A 81 19.75 -19.03 -9.60
C TYR A 81 19.67 -20.32 -8.77
N CYS A 82 20.76 -21.09 -8.75
CA CYS A 82 20.89 -22.30 -7.95
C CYS A 82 22.00 -22.09 -6.92
N CYS A 83 21.68 -22.09 -5.64
CA CYS A 83 22.68 -21.95 -4.59
C CYS A 83 23.17 -23.33 -4.14
N LYS A 84 24.41 -23.68 -4.51
CA LYS A 84 25.02 -24.98 -4.15
C LYS A 84 25.91 -24.91 -2.90
N LYS A 85 26.41 -23.71 -2.53
CA LYS A 85 27.32 -23.49 -1.38
C LYS A 85 26.64 -22.76 -0.21
N SER A 86 27.29 -22.76 0.96
CA SER A 86 26.85 -21.97 2.12
C SER A 86 26.87 -20.47 1.80
N ILE A 87 25.76 -19.79 2.08
CA ILE A 87 25.50 -18.39 1.72
C ILE A 87 26.06 -17.41 2.78
N GLU A 88 26.44 -17.88 3.97
CA GLU A 88 26.87 -17.02 5.09
C GLU A 88 28.10 -16.17 4.76
N SER A 89 29.04 -16.69 3.95
CA SER A 89 30.21 -15.94 3.47
C SER A 89 29.95 -15.13 2.19
N GLN A 90 28.78 -15.32 1.56
CA GLN A 90 28.41 -14.76 0.25
C GLN A 90 27.50 -13.52 0.34
N LEU A 91 26.95 -13.21 1.51
CA LEU A 91 26.04 -12.08 1.72
C LEU A 91 26.60 -11.02 2.66
N SER A 92 26.14 -9.78 2.49
CA SER A 92 26.51 -8.66 3.36
C SER A 92 26.04 -8.92 4.79
N PHE A 93 26.92 -8.64 5.78
CA PHE A 93 26.59 -8.72 7.21
C PHE A 93 25.43 -7.80 7.63
N GLY A 94 25.17 -6.73 6.86
CA GLY A 94 24.05 -5.80 7.10
C GLY A 94 22.70 -6.24 6.53
N LEU A 95 22.66 -7.37 5.80
CA LEU A 95 21.46 -7.79 5.09
C LEU A 95 20.35 -8.20 6.06
N LYS A 96 19.16 -7.63 5.90
CA LYS A 96 17.97 -7.90 6.72
C LYS A 96 16.88 -8.66 5.96
N GLU A 97 16.78 -8.45 4.65
CA GLU A 97 15.73 -9.04 3.81
C GLU A 97 16.33 -9.78 2.61
N PHE A 98 15.83 -10.99 2.36
CA PHE A 98 16.16 -11.74 1.15
C PHE A 98 14.89 -12.19 0.42
N ILE A 99 14.82 -11.93 -0.89
CA ILE A 99 13.66 -12.25 -1.73
C ILE A 99 14.07 -13.22 -2.83
N PHE A 100 13.49 -14.42 -2.79
CA PHE A 100 13.68 -15.43 -3.82
C PHE A 100 12.84 -15.15 -5.07
N PRO A 101 13.25 -15.68 -6.25
CA PRO A 101 12.38 -15.69 -7.42
C PRO A 101 11.15 -16.56 -7.15
N LYS A 102 10.16 -16.52 -8.04
CA LYS A 102 8.92 -17.27 -7.78
C LYS A 102 9.06 -18.72 -8.22
N TYR A 103 9.63 -19.03 -9.37
CA TYR A 103 9.33 -20.33 -9.99
C TYR A 103 10.38 -21.41 -9.79
N ASN A 104 11.62 -21.07 -9.43
CA ASN A 104 12.70 -22.05 -9.56
C ASN A 104 13.77 -21.94 -8.45
N ASN A 105 13.32 -21.83 -7.20
CA ASN A 105 14.20 -21.92 -6.04
C ASN A 105 14.11 -23.31 -5.41
N ARG A 106 15.21 -24.05 -5.47
CA ARG A 106 15.40 -25.24 -4.62
C ARG A 106 16.04 -24.77 -3.32
N ILE A 107 15.25 -24.54 -2.27
CA ILE A 107 15.84 -24.12 -0.99
C ILE A 107 15.43 -25.05 0.12
N THR A 108 16.35 -25.95 0.40
CA THR A 108 16.29 -26.85 1.53
C THR A 108 16.95 -26.27 2.78
N ARG A 109 17.58 -25.08 2.74
CA ARG A 109 18.47 -24.62 3.83
C ARG A 109 18.44 -23.10 4.11
N LEU A 110 17.43 -22.63 4.83
CA LEU A 110 17.43 -21.28 5.42
C LEU A 110 18.58 -21.06 6.43
N LEU A 111 19.13 -22.13 6.98
CA LEU A 111 20.32 -22.10 7.84
C LEU A 111 21.57 -21.52 7.17
N LEU A 112 21.56 -21.30 5.85
CA LEU A 112 22.71 -20.75 5.13
C LEU A 112 22.72 -19.21 5.11
N PHE A 113 21.67 -18.54 5.58
CA PHE A 113 21.63 -17.07 5.59
C PHE A 113 22.41 -16.51 6.79
N PRO A 114 23.06 -15.33 6.65
CA PRO A 114 23.63 -14.63 7.79
C PRO A 114 22.58 -14.44 8.90
N SER A 115 23.04 -14.50 10.15
CA SER A 115 22.19 -14.29 11.34
C SER A 115 21.51 -12.91 11.37
N SER A 116 22.00 -11.95 10.58
CA SER A 116 21.38 -10.63 10.40
C SER A 116 20.05 -10.67 9.67
N VAL A 117 19.79 -11.68 8.83
CA VAL A 117 18.58 -11.78 8.01
C VAL A 117 17.39 -12.08 8.91
N GLU A 118 16.36 -11.24 8.84
CA GLU A 118 15.15 -11.37 9.66
C GLU A 118 13.91 -11.66 8.80
N THR A 119 13.96 -11.31 7.51
CA THR A 119 12.84 -11.47 6.57
C THR A 119 13.26 -12.27 5.35
N VAL A 120 12.50 -13.32 5.04
CA VAL A 120 12.69 -14.13 3.82
C VAL A 120 11.39 -14.20 3.05
N VAL A 121 11.45 -13.94 1.74
CA VAL A 121 10.27 -13.90 0.86
C VAL A 121 10.37 -14.92 -0.28
N ASN A 122 9.25 -15.56 -0.60
CA ASN A 122 9.11 -16.62 -1.63
C ASN A 122 9.93 -17.90 -1.34
N ALA A 123 10.11 -18.29 -0.08
CA ALA A 123 10.78 -19.54 0.27
C ALA A 123 10.02 -20.76 -0.29
N THR A 124 10.75 -21.76 -0.80
CA THR A 124 10.16 -22.96 -1.41
C THR A 124 10.70 -24.21 -0.71
N PHE A 125 9.80 -24.99 -0.10
CA PHE A 125 10.10 -26.21 0.63
C PHE A 125 9.52 -27.42 -0.12
N ILE A 126 10.27 -27.99 -1.07
CA ILE A 126 9.85 -29.15 -1.88
C ILE A 126 10.91 -30.26 -1.82
N LYS A 127 10.52 -31.52 -2.05
CA LYS A 127 11.43 -32.66 -2.00
C LYS A 127 12.11 -32.94 -3.34
N PHE A 128 11.43 -32.70 -4.47
CA PHE A 128 11.92 -33.03 -5.82
C PHE A 128 11.81 -31.86 -6.82
N ASP A 129 12.53 -31.96 -7.94
CA ASP A 129 12.55 -30.96 -9.01
C ASP A 129 11.24 -30.92 -9.82
N ARG A 130 10.89 -29.77 -10.40
CA ARG A 130 9.71 -29.61 -11.28
C ARG A 130 9.77 -30.47 -12.55
N ASN A 131 10.95 -30.89 -12.96
CA ASN A 131 11.15 -31.68 -14.17
C ASN A 131 10.88 -33.18 -13.97
N ASP A 132 10.79 -33.66 -12.73
CA ASP A 132 10.41 -35.04 -12.42
C ASP A 132 8.88 -35.16 -12.38
N LYS A 133 8.27 -35.36 -13.56
CA LYS A 133 6.81 -35.51 -13.72
C LYS A 133 6.21 -36.70 -12.95
N ASN A 134 7.05 -37.60 -12.41
CA ASN A 134 6.65 -38.89 -11.84
C ASN A 134 6.59 -38.95 -10.31
N LEU A 135 6.88 -37.87 -9.58
CA LEU A 135 6.86 -37.89 -8.10
C LEU A 135 6.00 -36.75 -7.54
N GLN A 136 4.86 -37.10 -6.94
CA GLN A 136 4.04 -36.13 -6.20
C GLN A 136 4.67 -35.88 -4.82
N ASP A 137 4.84 -34.61 -4.43
CA ASP A 137 5.27 -34.21 -3.07
C ASP A 137 4.14 -34.44 -2.04
N THR A 138 3.58 -35.65 -1.95
CA THR A 138 2.43 -35.96 -1.08
C THR A 138 2.84 -36.31 0.35
N HIS A 139 4.12 -36.53 0.62
CA HIS A 139 4.62 -36.99 1.93
C HIS A 139 5.63 -36.01 2.52
N PRO A 140 5.57 -35.75 3.85
CA PRO A 140 6.53 -34.90 4.53
C PRO A 140 7.96 -35.44 4.40
N PRO A 141 8.98 -34.57 4.48
CA PRO A 141 10.37 -34.99 4.48
C PRO A 141 10.66 -35.85 5.73
N LYS A 142 11.66 -36.75 5.63
CA LYS A 142 12.10 -37.59 6.78
C LYS A 142 12.57 -36.73 7.97
N LEU A 143 13.18 -35.58 7.68
CA LEU A 143 13.60 -34.56 8.65
C LEU A 143 12.93 -33.24 8.29
N LYS A 144 12.40 -32.54 9.30
CA LYS A 144 11.79 -31.22 9.11
C LYS A 144 12.84 -30.19 8.69
N HIS A 145 12.45 -29.24 7.85
CA HIS A 145 13.29 -28.07 7.57
C HIS A 145 13.30 -27.14 8.77
N ILE A 146 14.49 -26.80 9.26
CA ILE A 146 14.65 -25.90 10.40
C ILE A 146 14.60 -24.46 9.90
N ILE A 147 13.68 -23.66 10.46
CA ILE A 147 13.66 -22.22 10.28
C ILE A 147 14.56 -21.60 11.38
N PRO A 148 15.58 -20.80 11.05
CA PRO A 148 16.50 -20.20 12.02
C PRO A 148 15.80 -19.21 12.99
N TYR A 149 16.28 -19.12 14.23
CA TYR A 149 15.74 -18.23 15.28
C TYR A 149 15.82 -16.72 14.93
N ASN A 150 16.73 -16.30 14.07
CA ASN A 150 16.79 -14.90 13.63
C ASN A 150 15.64 -14.51 12.70
N ILE A 151 14.96 -15.47 12.07
CA ILE A 151 13.84 -15.20 11.16
C ILE A 151 12.61 -14.77 11.96
N LYS A 152 12.09 -13.58 11.63
CA LYS A 152 10.87 -12.99 12.19
C LYS A 152 9.72 -12.99 11.18
N SER A 153 10.03 -12.90 9.89
CA SER A 153 9.04 -12.88 8.81
C SER A 153 9.40 -13.88 7.70
N LEU A 154 8.44 -14.72 7.33
CA LEU A 154 8.61 -15.73 6.29
C LEU A 154 7.43 -15.70 5.32
N SER A 155 7.70 -15.47 4.04
CA SER A 155 6.75 -15.74 2.96
C SER A 155 7.16 -17.00 2.19
N ILE A 156 6.21 -17.92 2.08
CA ILE A 156 6.35 -19.22 1.46
C ILE A 156 5.74 -19.14 0.07
N PHE A 157 6.54 -19.39 -0.96
CA PHE A 157 6.01 -19.52 -2.31
C PHE A 157 5.35 -20.89 -2.51
N ARG A 158 6.00 -21.97 -2.08
CA ARG A 158 5.51 -23.34 -2.26
C ARG A 158 5.89 -24.23 -1.08
N CYS A 159 4.87 -24.87 -0.49
CA CYS A 159 4.98 -25.91 0.53
C CYS A 159 3.90 -26.98 0.26
N PRO A 160 4.25 -28.24 0.00
CA PRO A 160 3.31 -29.27 -0.49
C PRO A 160 2.19 -29.69 0.46
N ASN A 161 2.17 -29.21 1.70
CA ASN A 161 1.24 -29.69 2.73
C ASN A 161 0.71 -28.58 3.62
N HIS A 162 -0.54 -28.75 4.07
CA HIS A 162 -1.25 -27.84 4.96
C HIS A 162 -0.71 -27.86 6.40
N LYS A 163 -0.21 -29.01 6.89
CA LYS A 163 0.38 -29.12 8.23
C LYS A 163 1.83 -28.66 8.24
N LEU A 164 2.05 -27.36 8.40
CA LEU A 164 3.39 -26.75 8.44
C LEU A 164 4.29 -27.42 9.48
N SER A 165 3.76 -27.77 10.64
CA SER A 165 4.50 -28.45 11.72
C SER A 165 5.07 -29.81 11.34
N LYS A 166 4.56 -30.47 10.29
CA LYS A 166 5.13 -31.72 9.75
C LYS A 166 6.32 -31.46 8.81
N TRP A 167 6.43 -30.26 8.26
CA TRP A 167 7.44 -29.89 7.26
C TRP A 167 8.53 -29.00 7.84
N LEU A 168 8.16 -28.13 8.78
CA LEU A 168 8.98 -27.04 9.28
C LEU A 168 9.11 -27.15 10.81
N SER A 169 10.32 -26.93 11.31
CA SER A 169 10.57 -26.61 12.71
C SER A 169 10.56 -25.08 12.83
N ILE A 170 9.47 -24.54 13.37
CA ILE A 170 9.18 -23.11 13.39
C ILE A 170 9.63 -22.50 14.73
N PRO A 171 10.49 -21.48 14.75
CA PRO A 171 10.98 -20.85 15.96
C PRO A 171 9.94 -19.88 16.54
N ASN A 172 10.04 -19.62 17.84
CA ASN A 172 9.20 -18.65 18.54
C ASN A 172 9.41 -17.20 18.07
N SER A 173 10.54 -16.92 17.42
CA SER A 173 10.85 -15.61 16.81
C SER A 173 9.97 -15.27 15.61
N LEU A 174 9.40 -16.28 14.93
CA LEU A 174 8.59 -16.08 13.73
C LEU A 174 7.22 -15.52 14.11
N THR A 175 7.01 -14.23 13.85
CA THR A 175 5.76 -13.52 14.16
C THR A 175 4.92 -13.22 12.91
N SER A 176 5.54 -13.20 11.72
CA SER A 176 4.85 -12.98 10.45
C SER A 176 5.02 -14.15 9.50
N LEU A 177 3.90 -14.67 9.00
CA LEU A 177 3.87 -15.78 8.05
C LEU A 177 2.93 -15.47 6.88
N ASP A 178 3.44 -15.58 5.66
CA ASP A 178 2.65 -15.59 4.44
C ASP A 178 2.77 -16.96 3.78
N LEU A 179 1.64 -17.66 3.65
CA LEU A 179 1.60 -19.02 3.11
C LEU A 179 1.64 -19.05 1.58
N GLY A 180 1.46 -17.90 0.93
CA GLY A 180 1.58 -17.73 -0.52
C GLY A 180 0.60 -18.58 -1.35
N PRO A 181 0.74 -18.54 -2.69
CA PRO A 181 -0.32 -18.99 -3.62
C PRO A 181 -0.42 -20.50 -3.83
N TYR A 182 0.60 -21.26 -3.43
CA TYR A 182 0.65 -22.72 -3.60
C TYR A 182 0.49 -23.48 -2.29
N TRP A 183 0.10 -22.80 -1.21
CA TRP A 183 -0.33 -23.51 0.00
C TRP A 183 -1.65 -24.22 -0.31
N PHE A 184 -1.50 -25.50 -0.67
CA PHE A 184 -2.58 -26.28 -1.25
C PHE A 184 -3.48 -26.81 -0.13
N ASN A 185 -4.43 -25.99 0.29
CA ASN A 185 -5.48 -26.45 1.18
C ASN A 185 -6.57 -27.17 0.36
N ARG A 186 -6.35 -28.45 0.02
CA ARG A 186 -7.44 -29.32 -0.51
C ARG A 186 -8.64 -29.38 0.43
N ASN A 187 -8.43 -29.03 1.70
CA ASN A 187 -9.50 -28.96 2.67
C ASN A 187 -10.11 -27.56 2.64
N LYS A 188 -11.44 -27.49 2.58
CA LYS A 188 -12.20 -26.25 2.71
C LYS A 188 -12.09 -25.60 4.10
N ILE A 189 -11.30 -26.19 5.02
CA ILE A 189 -11.31 -25.94 6.47
C ILE A 189 -9.86 -25.95 7.00
N LEU A 190 -9.51 -24.94 7.80
CA LEU A 190 -8.29 -24.92 8.62
C LEU A 190 -8.52 -25.73 9.92
N LYS A 191 -7.55 -26.52 10.39
CA LYS A 191 -7.70 -27.29 11.64
C LYS A 191 -6.93 -26.64 12.79
N PRO A 192 -7.35 -26.85 14.05
CA PRO A 192 -6.57 -26.44 15.22
C PRO A 192 -5.14 -26.97 15.15
N ASN A 193 -4.17 -26.13 15.54
CA ASN A 193 -2.73 -26.40 15.52
C ASN A 193 -2.08 -26.58 14.13
N ASP A 194 -2.78 -26.26 13.03
CA ASP A 194 -2.17 -26.22 11.69
C ASP A 194 -1.17 -25.04 11.56
N LEU A 195 -1.37 -23.99 12.35
CA LEU A 195 -0.56 -22.76 12.35
C LEU A 195 0.18 -22.55 13.69
N PRO A 196 1.35 -21.87 13.68
CA PRO A 196 2.06 -21.49 14.91
C PRO A 196 1.28 -20.43 15.72
N ASN A 197 1.15 -20.64 17.03
CA ASN A 197 0.35 -19.76 17.90
C ASN A 197 1.02 -18.40 18.21
N GLN A 198 2.32 -18.25 17.97
CA GLN A 198 3.07 -17.02 18.21
C GLN A 198 2.86 -15.94 17.14
N LEU A 199 2.19 -16.26 16.02
CA LEU A 199 2.02 -15.34 14.91
C LEU A 199 1.16 -14.14 15.30
N THR A 200 1.64 -12.94 14.95
CA THR A 200 0.89 -11.68 15.03
C THR A 200 0.37 -11.25 13.66
N HIS A 201 0.98 -11.75 12.57
CA HIS A 201 0.57 -11.46 11.19
C HIS A 201 0.50 -12.74 10.36
N LEU A 202 -0.63 -12.94 9.69
CA LEU A 202 -0.88 -14.09 8.84
C LEU A 202 -1.43 -13.65 7.49
N SER A 203 -0.85 -14.16 6.41
CA SER A 203 -1.37 -14.04 5.05
C SER A 203 -1.57 -15.43 4.47
N MET A 204 -2.74 -15.67 3.87
CA MET A 204 -3.08 -16.94 3.27
C MET A 204 -3.69 -16.75 1.89
N SER A 205 -3.23 -17.57 0.93
CA SER A 205 -3.92 -17.71 -0.34
C SER A 205 -4.87 -18.92 -0.29
N ILE A 206 -6.14 -18.66 -0.58
CA ILE A 206 -7.20 -19.66 -0.60
C ILE A 206 -7.42 -20.11 -2.05
N VAL A 207 -7.58 -21.41 -2.26
CA VAL A 207 -7.72 -22.02 -3.59
C VAL A 207 -9.12 -22.63 -3.79
N THR A 208 -9.96 -22.61 -2.75
CA THR A 208 -11.33 -23.13 -2.79
C THR A 208 -12.34 -22.00 -2.94
N PRO A 209 -13.45 -22.19 -3.67
CA PRO A 209 -14.51 -21.18 -3.78
C PRO A 209 -15.13 -20.83 -2.42
N ILE A 210 -15.27 -21.82 -1.54
CA ILE A 210 -15.78 -21.62 -0.17
C ILE A 210 -14.67 -22.01 0.81
N PHE A 211 -14.40 -21.16 1.78
CA PHE A 211 -13.42 -21.40 2.84
C PHE A 211 -14.02 -21.10 4.21
N ILE A 212 -13.92 -22.05 5.13
CA ILE A 212 -14.53 -21.94 6.47
C ILE A 212 -13.44 -21.80 7.52
N ILE A 213 -13.52 -20.72 8.31
CA ILE A 213 -12.68 -20.49 9.49
C ILE A 213 -13.51 -20.84 10.73
N LYS A 214 -13.07 -21.89 11.43
CA LYS A 214 -13.70 -22.38 12.66
C LYS A 214 -13.01 -21.82 13.90
N LYS A 215 -13.66 -21.98 15.05
CA LYS A 215 -13.08 -21.72 16.36
C LYS A 215 -11.72 -22.45 16.52
N ASP A 216 -10.78 -21.80 17.21
CA ASP A 216 -9.47 -22.34 17.59
C ASP A 216 -8.53 -22.71 16.42
N CYS A 217 -8.83 -22.24 15.21
CA CYS A 217 -8.02 -22.53 14.01
C CYS A 217 -6.97 -21.44 13.71
N LEU A 218 -7.20 -20.20 14.17
CA LEU A 218 -6.27 -19.09 13.99
C LEU A 218 -5.37 -18.89 15.24
N PRO A 219 -4.14 -18.36 15.08
CA PRO A 219 -3.25 -18.06 16.20
C PRO A 219 -3.88 -17.06 17.20
N ASN A 220 -3.77 -17.33 18.50
CA ASN A 220 -4.41 -16.49 19.54
C ASN A 220 -3.82 -15.06 19.66
N LYS A 221 -2.58 -14.85 19.22
CA LYS A 221 -1.89 -13.54 19.24
C LYS A 221 -2.01 -12.77 17.92
N LEU A 222 -2.85 -13.24 16.99
CA LEU A 222 -2.94 -12.68 15.65
C LEU A 222 -3.57 -11.29 15.65
N GLU A 223 -2.79 -10.28 15.27
CA GLU A 223 -3.23 -8.88 15.19
C GLU A 223 -3.70 -8.48 13.77
N SER A 224 -3.16 -9.14 12.74
CA SER A 224 -3.52 -8.89 11.34
C SER A 224 -3.69 -10.19 10.55
N LEU A 225 -4.79 -10.27 9.80
CA LEU A 225 -5.12 -11.38 8.91
C LEU A 225 -5.36 -10.87 7.48
N ASN A 226 -4.65 -11.44 6.50
CA ASN A 226 -4.90 -11.25 5.07
C ASN A 226 -5.33 -12.57 4.43
N LEU A 227 -6.50 -12.57 3.81
CA LEU A 227 -7.04 -13.70 3.06
C LEU A 227 -7.19 -13.30 1.60
N SER A 228 -6.57 -14.04 0.69
CA SER A 228 -6.67 -13.78 -0.75
C SER A 228 -7.09 -15.03 -1.49
N VAL A 229 -8.19 -14.99 -2.24
CA VAL A 229 -8.54 -16.11 -3.13
C VAL A 229 -7.68 -16.03 -4.40
N SER A 230 -7.07 -17.15 -4.78
CA SER A 230 -6.20 -17.27 -5.94
C SER A 230 -7.01 -17.54 -7.20
N SER A 231 -6.87 -16.68 -8.21
CA SER A 231 -7.48 -16.87 -9.53
C SER A 231 -6.81 -17.98 -10.36
N LYS A 232 -5.64 -18.49 -9.96
CA LYS A 232 -4.84 -19.43 -10.79
C LYS A 232 -5.45 -20.82 -10.95
N TYR A 233 -6.42 -21.20 -10.13
CA TYR A 233 -7.06 -22.53 -10.17
C TYR A 233 -8.54 -22.48 -10.55
N LEU A 234 -9.05 -21.28 -10.81
CA LEU A 234 -10.35 -21.05 -11.41
C LEU A 234 -10.08 -20.85 -12.90
N SER A 235 -10.76 -21.56 -13.79
CA SER A 235 -10.67 -21.28 -15.24
C SER A 235 -11.04 -19.81 -15.48
N PRO A 236 -10.56 -19.17 -16.57
CA PRO A 236 -10.92 -17.78 -16.91
C PRO A 236 -12.43 -17.52 -16.90
N GLU A 237 -13.23 -18.54 -17.24
CA GLU A 237 -14.70 -18.54 -17.22
C GLU A 237 -15.30 -18.68 -15.80
N ASN A 238 -14.53 -19.18 -14.83
CA ASN A 238 -14.96 -19.49 -13.46
C ASN A 238 -14.46 -18.51 -12.39
N ILE A 239 -13.48 -17.65 -12.69
CA ILE A 239 -12.98 -16.62 -11.74
C ILE A 239 -14.07 -15.58 -11.43
N TYR A 240 -14.93 -15.30 -12.42
CA TYR A 240 -15.91 -14.23 -12.36
C TYR A 240 -17.35 -14.70 -12.13
N THR A 241 -17.61 -16.01 -12.26
CA THR A 241 -18.95 -16.61 -12.15
C THR A 241 -19.21 -17.34 -10.82
N LEU A 242 -18.15 -17.77 -10.10
CA LEU A 242 -18.29 -18.35 -8.76
C LEU A 242 -18.07 -17.26 -7.70
N GLU A 243 -19.09 -17.00 -6.90
CA GLU A 243 -18.97 -16.15 -5.72
C GLU A 243 -18.02 -16.83 -4.71
N ASN A 244 -16.77 -16.36 -4.67
CA ASN A 244 -15.82 -16.87 -3.69
C ASN A 244 -16.22 -16.35 -2.30
N GLU A 245 -16.45 -17.24 -1.34
CA GLU A 245 -16.97 -16.93 -0.02
C GLU A 245 -16.00 -17.38 1.08
N ILE A 246 -15.81 -16.52 2.08
CA ILE A 246 -15.09 -16.83 3.30
C ILE A 246 -16.09 -16.80 4.45
N ILE A 247 -16.37 -17.97 5.00
CA ILE A 247 -17.32 -18.17 6.07
C ILE A 247 -16.58 -18.14 7.42
N PHE A 248 -16.92 -17.18 8.26
CA PHE A 248 -16.43 -17.11 9.64
C PHE A 248 -17.50 -17.69 10.58
N GLU A 249 -17.18 -18.81 11.23
CA GLU A 249 -18.02 -19.37 12.29
C GLU A 249 -17.92 -18.53 13.57
N SER A 250 -18.84 -18.76 14.51
CA SER A 250 -18.84 -18.07 15.80
C SER A 250 -17.53 -18.27 16.56
N ASN A 251 -16.98 -17.19 17.11
CA ASN A 251 -15.71 -17.19 17.87
C ASN A 251 -14.51 -17.71 17.08
N SER A 252 -14.55 -17.63 15.74
CA SER A 252 -13.46 -18.08 14.86
C SER A 252 -12.27 -17.13 14.81
N LEU A 253 -12.48 -15.85 15.13
CA LEU A 253 -11.44 -14.83 15.14
C LEU A 253 -10.89 -14.62 16.56
N PRO A 254 -9.55 -14.48 16.71
CA PRO A 254 -8.95 -14.25 18.01
C PRO A 254 -9.20 -12.80 18.48
N GLN A 255 -9.30 -12.61 19.80
CA GLN A 255 -9.56 -11.29 20.40
C GLN A 255 -8.47 -10.25 20.11
N SER A 256 -7.25 -10.70 19.82
CA SER A 256 -6.12 -9.84 19.45
C SER A 256 -6.24 -9.23 18.05
N LEU A 257 -7.17 -9.74 17.21
CA LEU A 257 -7.25 -9.36 15.80
C LEU A 257 -7.86 -7.97 15.62
N LYS A 258 -7.04 -7.04 15.12
CA LYS A 258 -7.43 -5.65 14.87
C LYS A 258 -7.64 -5.35 13.40
N LYS A 259 -6.90 -6.03 12.52
CA LYS A 259 -6.90 -5.79 11.07
C LYS A 259 -7.30 -7.05 10.30
N LEU A 260 -8.32 -6.90 9.46
CA LEU A 260 -8.77 -7.94 8.52
C LEU A 260 -8.73 -7.40 7.10
N GLU A 261 -8.07 -8.14 6.21
CA GLU A 261 -7.98 -7.85 4.79
C GLU A 261 -8.46 -9.06 4.00
N ILE A 262 -9.42 -8.84 3.10
CA ILE A 262 -10.01 -9.89 2.26
C ILE A 262 -9.92 -9.45 0.81
N ASN A 263 -9.24 -10.25 0.00
CA ASN A 263 -8.97 -10.03 -1.40
C ASN A 263 -9.65 -11.12 -2.26
N TYR A 264 -10.35 -10.70 -3.31
CA TYR A 264 -11.06 -11.54 -4.28
C TYR A 264 -12.13 -12.49 -3.70
N ALA A 265 -12.67 -12.15 -2.53
CA ALA A 265 -13.69 -12.95 -1.86
C ALA A 265 -14.70 -12.10 -1.08
N ILE A 266 -15.88 -12.68 -0.86
CA ILE A 266 -16.95 -12.12 -0.06
C ILE A 266 -16.88 -12.71 1.35
N PRO A 267 -16.80 -11.90 2.41
CA PRO A 267 -16.96 -12.40 3.76
C PRO A 267 -18.43 -12.73 4.08
N ILE A 268 -18.66 -13.88 4.68
CA ILE A 268 -19.93 -14.31 5.27
C ILE A 268 -19.71 -14.58 6.75
N PHE A 269 -20.47 -13.88 7.59
CA PHE A 269 -20.42 -14.00 9.04
C PHE A 269 -21.66 -14.76 9.53
N VAL A 270 -21.47 -15.96 10.09
CA VAL A 270 -22.58 -16.93 10.35
C VAL A 270 -23.44 -16.57 11.56
N LYS A 271 -22.93 -15.80 12.52
CA LYS A 271 -23.68 -15.30 13.70
C LYS A 271 -23.37 -13.83 13.96
N SER A 272 -24.12 -13.24 14.90
CA SER A 272 -24.10 -11.82 15.26
C SER A 272 -22.68 -11.23 15.33
N ILE A 273 -22.66 -9.96 14.95
CA ILE A 273 -21.52 -9.06 14.83
C ILE A 273 -20.65 -8.98 16.10
N ASP A 274 -21.15 -9.44 17.24
CA ASP A 274 -20.50 -9.49 18.56
C ASP A 274 -19.18 -10.29 18.55
N SER A 275 -19.01 -11.21 17.60
CA SER A 275 -17.75 -11.97 17.44
C SER A 275 -16.64 -11.22 16.70
N PHE A 276 -16.88 -9.97 16.25
CA PHE A 276 -15.94 -9.15 15.48
C PHE A 276 -15.60 -7.81 16.17
N GLU A 277 -15.96 -7.64 17.45
CA GLU A 277 -15.83 -6.38 18.19
C GLU A 277 -14.42 -5.77 18.17
N ASN A 278 -13.38 -6.60 18.11
CA ASN A 278 -11.99 -6.13 18.17
C ASN A 278 -11.46 -5.60 16.82
N ILE A 279 -12.17 -5.85 15.71
CA ILE A 279 -11.72 -5.43 14.38
C ILE A 279 -11.96 -3.94 14.20
N THR A 280 -10.86 -3.20 14.12
CA THR A 280 -10.85 -1.75 13.93
C THR A 280 -10.46 -1.33 12.52
N CYS A 281 -9.90 -2.24 11.72
CA CYS A 281 -9.52 -2.00 10.32
C CYS A 281 -9.97 -3.14 9.41
N LEU A 282 -10.76 -2.80 8.38
CA LEU A 282 -11.29 -3.74 7.40
C LEU A 282 -10.96 -3.27 5.98
N LEU A 283 -10.35 -4.15 5.21
CA LEU A 283 -9.98 -3.92 3.81
C LEU A 283 -10.73 -4.92 2.92
N LEU A 284 -11.81 -4.41 2.33
CA LEU A 284 -12.67 -4.96 1.28
C LEU A 284 -12.02 -4.93 -0.10
N ASN A 285 -11.59 -6.04 -0.70
CA ASN A 285 -11.16 -6.07 -2.10
C ASN A 285 -11.81 -7.26 -2.78
N TYR A 286 -12.80 -7.03 -3.65
CA TYR A 286 -13.32 -8.09 -4.50
C TYR A 286 -13.95 -7.49 -5.77
N TYR A 287 -14.04 -8.31 -6.80
CA TYR A 287 -14.71 -8.01 -8.05
C TYR A 287 -15.88 -8.98 -8.20
N GLN A 288 -17.01 -8.47 -8.69
CA GLN A 288 -18.17 -9.29 -9.04
C GLN A 288 -18.83 -8.75 -10.31
N GLU A 289 -19.46 -9.65 -11.08
CA GLU A 289 -20.21 -9.28 -12.29
C GLU A 289 -21.62 -8.75 -12.00
N GLY A 290 -22.27 -9.26 -10.94
CA GLY A 290 -23.61 -8.84 -10.53
C GLY A 290 -23.63 -7.60 -9.63
N TYR A 291 -24.83 -7.01 -9.44
CA TYR A 291 -25.05 -6.02 -8.39
C TYR A 291 -25.27 -6.71 -7.05
N ARG A 292 -24.61 -6.22 -5.99
CA ARG A 292 -24.84 -6.69 -4.61
C ARG A 292 -25.13 -5.51 -3.71
N THR A 293 -26.09 -5.68 -2.82
CA THR A 293 -26.36 -4.72 -1.75
C THR A 293 -25.55 -5.10 -0.52
N LEU A 294 -24.70 -4.20 -0.02
CA LEU A 294 -24.04 -4.41 1.27
C LEU A 294 -25.07 -4.29 2.38
N THR A 295 -24.98 -5.15 3.39
CA THR A 295 -25.86 -5.09 4.57
C THR A 295 -25.05 -4.74 5.81
N LYS A 296 -25.71 -4.16 6.82
CA LYS A 296 -25.05 -3.77 8.07
C LYS A 296 -24.33 -4.93 8.77
N TYR A 297 -24.78 -6.16 8.52
CA TYR A 297 -24.22 -7.38 9.10
C TYR A 297 -22.85 -7.77 8.53
N MET A 298 -22.41 -7.13 7.45
CA MET A 298 -21.09 -7.36 6.84
C MET A 298 -19.96 -6.59 7.51
N PHE A 299 -20.28 -5.70 8.47
CA PHE A 299 -19.30 -4.77 9.05
C PHE A 299 -19.18 -4.95 10.56
N PRO A 300 -17.95 -5.09 11.10
CA PRO A 300 -17.71 -5.05 12.53
C PRO A 300 -18.23 -3.75 13.17
N PRO A 301 -18.72 -3.78 14.41
CA PRO A 301 -19.47 -2.66 15.00
C PRO A 301 -18.55 -1.51 15.44
N HIS A 302 -17.31 -1.82 15.83
CA HIS A 302 -16.30 -0.84 16.31
C HIS A 302 -15.26 -0.49 15.23
N LEU A 303 -15.63 -0.62 13.96
CA LEU A 303 -14.74 -0.39 12.84
C LEU A 303 -14.33 1.09 12.74
N ASN A 304 -13.04 1.40 12.84
CA ASN A 304 -12.51 2.75 12.70
C ASN A 304 -12.16 3.07 11.23
N THR A 305 -11.49 2.13 10.56
CA THR A 305 -11.01 2.29 9.18
C THR A 305 -11.64 1.27 8.26
N LEU A 306 -12.32 1.73 7.22
CA LEU A 306 -12.89 0.92 6.16
C LEU A 306 -12.32 1.32 4.80
N SER A 307 -11.85 0.33 4.04
CA SER A 307 -11.45 0.50 2.64
C SER A 307 -12.25 -0.47 1.79
N LEU A 308 -13.07 0.03 0.89
CA LEU A 308 -13.87 -0.75 -0.04
C LEU A 308 -13.33 -0.58 -1.46
N ARG A 309 -12.85 -1.69 -2.01
CA ARG A 309 -12.47 -1.87 -3.40
C ARG A 309 -13.37 -2.90 -4.05
N VAL A 310 -14.57 -2.46 -4.38
CA VAL A 310 -15.68 -3.33 -4.80
C VAL A 310 -16.31 -2.77 -6.06
N THR A 311 -16.83 -3.66 -6.90
CA THR A 311 -17.52 -3.30 -8.14
C THR A 311 -19.01 -3.53 -8.00
N LYS A 312 -19.82 -2.75 -8.74
CA LYS A 312 -21.29 -2.93 -8.86
C LYS A 312 -21.97 -3.15 -7.51
N THR A 313 -21.74 -2.24 -6.57
CA THR A 313 -22.20 -2.41 -5.19
C THR A 313 -23.19 -1.29 -4.83
N SER A 314 -24.39 -1.66 -4.39
CA SER A 314 -25.34 -0.74 -3.78
C SER A 314 -25.09 -0.68 -2.28
N ILE A 315 -25.13 0.52 -1.71
CA ILE A 315 -25.06 0.68 -0.27
C ILE A 315 -26.22 1.54 0.21
N THR A 316 -27.06 0.96 1.06
CA THR A 316 -28.22 1.64 1.63
C THR A 316 -27.82 2.46 2.87
N PRO A 317 -28.61 3.49 3.24
CA PRO A 317 -28.40 4.24 4.48
C PRO A 317 -28.26 3.35 5.70
N ASN A 318 -27.45 3.78 6.67
CA ASN A 318 -27.20 3.06 7.93
C ASN A 318 -26.53 1.67 7.79
N THR A 319 -26.05 1.31 6.59
CA THR A 319 -25.28 0.07 6.39
C THR A 319 -23.90 0.17 7.04
N LEU A 320 -23.24 1.31 6.91
CA LEU A 320 -21.89 1.51 7.45
C LEU A 320 -21.96 1.89 8.94
N PRO A 321 -21.17 1.25 9.82
CA PRO A 321 -21.09 1.60 11.24
C PRO A 321 -20.72 3.07 11.48
N ASN A 322 -21.40 3.72 12.43
CA ASN A 322 -21.11 5.08 12.86
C ASN A 322 -19.79 5.22 13.65
N SER A 323 -19.04 4.14 13.87
CA SER A 323 -17.69 4.16 14.46
C SER A 323 -16.59 4.52 13.44
N ILE A 324 -16.90 4.50 12.13
CA ILE A 324 -15.91 4.71 11.06
C ILE A 324 -15.45 6.16 11.00
N THR A 325 -14.17 6.39 11.30
CA THR A 325 -13.54 7.72 11.16
C THR A 325 -12.79 7.88 9.84
N SER A 326 -12.45 6.78 9.15
CA SER A 326 -11.72 6.82 7.88
C SER A 326 -12.32 5.85 6.87
N LEU A 327 -12.89 6.39 5.78
CA LEU A 327 -13.50 5.63 4.70
C LEU A 327 -12.76 5.85 3.37
N LYS A 328 -12.45 4.77 2.66
CA LYS A 328 -11.93 4.81 1.28
C LYS A 328 -12.82 4.00 0.37
N LEU A 329 -13.42 4.65 -0.61
CA LEU A 329 -14.13 4.02 -1.72
C LEU A 329 -13.21 4.09 -2.94
N HIS A 330 -12.81 2.96 -3.50
CA HIS A 330 -11.88 2.93 -4.63
C HIS A 330 -12.16 1.82 -5.62
N ASP A 331 -11.71 2.00 -6.86
CA ASP A 331 -11.93 1.06 -7.95
C ASP A 331 -10.65 0.36 -8.44
N TYR A 332 -10.80 -0.66 -9.29
CA TYR A 332 -9.71 -1.32 -10.02
C TYR A 332 -9.42 -0.64 -11.36
N SER A 333 -10.45 -0.14 -12.05
CA SER A 333 -10.31 0.31 -13.44
C SER A 333 -11.05 1.62 -13.72
N TRP A 334 -10.79 2.19 -14.89
CA TRP A 334 -11.48 3.36 -15.46
C TRP A 334 -12.77 2.95 -16.17
N GLU A 335 -13.05 1.65 -16.22
CA GLU A 335 -14.13 1.10 -17.02
C GLU A 335 -15.50 1.51 -16.45
N SER A 336 -16.41 1.85 -17.35
CA SER A 336 -17.62 2.63 -17.08
C SER A 336 -18.69 1.95 -16.22
N TYR A 337 -18.56 0.63 -16.01
CA TYR A 337 -19.52 -0.23 -15.32
C TYR A 337 -19.25 -0.40 -13.82
N ASN A 338 -18.09 0.00 -13.32
CA ASN A 338 -17.78 -0.07 -11.89
C ASN A 338 -18.24 1.22 -11.20
N CYS A 339 -19.17 1.08 -10.26
CA CYS A 339 -19.71 2.20 -9.52
C CYS A 339 -20.27 1.77 -8.16
N PHE A 340 -20.27 2.73 -7.23
CA PHE A 340 -21.07 2.66 -6.01
C PHE A 340 -22.44 3.24 -6.29
N ASP A 341 -23.51 2.45 -6.12
CA ASP A 341 -24.88 2.94 -6.18
C ASP A 341 -25.27 3.49 -4.80
N LEU A 342 -25.34 4.81 -4.69
CA LEU A 342 -25.75 5.49 -3.47
C LEU A 342 -27.20 5.92 -3.66
N GLU A 343 -28.15 5.06 -3.30
CA GLU A 343 -29.57 5.27 -3.56
C GLU A 343 -30.15 6.48 -2.79
N HIS A 344 -29.46 6.95 -1.75
CA HIS A 344 -29.94 8.00 -0.84
C HIS A 344 -28.79 8.92 -0.40
N SER A 345 -29.14 10.15 0.03
CA SER A 345 -28.19 11.21 0.40
C SER A 345 -27.45 10.98 1.74
N ASN A 346 -27.96 10.12 2.63
CA ASN A 346 -27.43 9.90 3.99
C ASN A 346 -26.68 8.56 4.11
N PHE A 347 -25.71 8.35 3.22
CA PHE A 347 -24.93 7.12 3.19
C PHE A 347 -23.71 7.13 4.14
N PHE A 348 -23.07 8.28 4.34
CA PHE A 348 -21.81 8.35 5.08
C PHE A 348 -22.02 8.31 6.60
N PRO A 349 -21.18 7.56 7.35
CA PRO A 349 -21.17 7.57 8.81
C PRO A 349 -21.01 8.98 9.40
N THR A 350 -21.72 9.27 10.49
CA THR A 350 -21.71 10.62 11.09
C THR A 350 -20.40 10.97 11.81
N SER A 351 -19.58 9.99 12.20
CA SER A 351 -18.26 10.20 12.84
C SER A 351 -17.10 10.38 11.85
N LEU A 352 -17.38 10.37 10.54
CA LEU A 352 -16.36 10.31 9.50
C LEU A 352 -15.45 11.54 9.52
N LYS A 353 -14.14 11.33 9.72
CA LYS A 353 -13.10 12.39 9.70
C LYS A 353 -12.33 12.45 8.40
N LYS A 354 -12.14 11.29 7.74
CA LYS A 354 -11.33 11.16 6.52
C LYS A 354 -12.14 10.40 5.46
N LEU A 355 -12.29 11.02 4.29
CA LEU A 355 -12.98 10.41 3.15
C LEU A 355 -12.10 10.45 1.90
N GLN A 356 -11.93 9.29 1.27
CA GLN A 356 -11.37 9.20 -0.07
C GLN A 356 -12.39 8.60 -1.04
N LEU A 357 -12.78 9.37 -2.05
CA LEU A 357 -13.62 8.96 -3.17
C LEU A 357 -12.73 8.75 -4.39
N ASN A 358 -12.56 7.50 -4.83
CA ASN A 358 -11.69 7.12 -5.94
C ASN A 358 -12.34 6.02 -6.78
N SER A 359 -13.64 6.18 -7.03
CA SER A 359 -14.48 5.39 -7.93
C SER A 359 -15.64 6.30 -8.38
N LYS A 360 -16.36 5.88 -9.42
CA LYS A 360 -17.57 6.53 -9.91
C LYS A 360 -18.73 6.26 -8.94
N ILE A 361 -19.53 7.27 -8.63
CA ILE A 361 -20.78 7.10 -7.89
C ILE A 361 -21.94 7.10 -8.88
N LYS A 362 -22.79 6.08 -8.87
CA LYS A 362 -23.94 6.00 -9.78
C LYS A 362 -25.10 6.84 -9.24
N GLY A 363 -25.89 7.38 -10.17
CA GLY A 363 -27.05 8.23 -9.90
C GLY A 363 -26.75 9.72 -10.01
N LYS A 364 -27.78 10.52 -10.30
CA LYS A 364 -27.76 11.99 -10.14
C LYS A 364 -27.94 12.38 -8.66
N VAL A 365 -27.35 11.61 -7.75
CA VAL A 365 -27.55 11.79 -6.32
C VAL A 365 -26.58 12.86 -5.84
N TYR A 366 -27.15 13.92 -5.28
CA TYR A 366 -26.39 14.95 -4.60
C TYR A 366 -25.69 14.34 -3.38
N ILE A 367 -24.35 14.40 -3.38
CA ILE A 367 -23.53 13.84 -2.32
C ILE A 367 -23.50 14.83 -1.15
N ASN A 368 -24.25 14.50 -0.09
CA ASN A 368 -24.20 15.26 1.16
C ASN A 368 -23.16 14.66 2.12
N LEU A 369 -22.08 15.39 2.35
CA LEU A 369 -20.96 14.94 3.19
C LEU A 369 -21.17 15.37 4.65
N PRO A 370 -20.95 14.48 5.63
CA PRO A 370 -21.07 14.81 7.06
C PRO A 370 -20.19 16.00 7.47
N ASN A 371 -20.74 16.90 8.30
CA ASN A 371 -20.05 18.06 8.88
C ASN A 371 -18.92 17.69 9.87
N THR A 372 -18.50 16.43 9.93
CA THR A 372 -17.37 15.94 10.74
C THR A 372 -16.10 15.71 9.92
N ILE A 373 -16.19 15.69 8.58
CA ILE A 373 -15.04 15.40 7.71
C ILE A 373 -14.03 16.54 7.75
N GLU A 374 -12.78 16.22 8.04
CA GLU A 374 -11.65 17.17 8.08
C GLU A 374 -10.73 17.02 6.86
N ASN A 375 -10.69 15.81 6.27
CA ASN A 375 -9.82 15.48 5.15
C ASN A 375 -10.59 14.76 4.04
N LEU A 376 -10.77 15.44 2.91
CA LEU A 376 -11.47 14.95 1.74
C LEU A 376 -10.51 14.81 0.55
N LYS A 377 -10.57 13.66 -0.11
CA LYS A 377 -9.77 13.39 -1.31
C LYS A 377 -10.62 12.79 -2.42
N PHE A 378 -10.61 13.48 -3.56
CA PHE A 378 -11.05 12.93 -4.84
C PHE A 378 -9.84 12.32 -5.57
N GLY A 379 -9.98 11.05 -5.95
CA GLY A 379 -8.95 10.26 -6.59
C GLY A 379 -9.02 10.27 -8.11
N ILE A 380 -8.04 9.62 -8.76
CA ILE A 380 -7.91 9.59 -10.22
C ILE A 380 -9.06 8.86 -10.92
N PHE A 381 -9.70 7.89 -10.25
CA PHE A 381 -10.85 7.15 -10.80
C PHE A 381 -12.19 7.80 -10.40
N TYR A 382 -12.17 8.94 -9.69
CA TYR A 382 -13.38 9.73 -9.47
C TYR A 382 -13.73 10.45 -10.79
N ASN A 383 -14.55 9.79 -11.60
CA ASN A 383 -14.80 10.14 -12.99
C ASN A 383 -16.08 11.00 -13.15
N GLN A 384 -16.30 11.95 -12.24
CA GLN A 384 -17.46 12.83 -12.23
C GLN A 384 -17.05 14.28 -11.98
N SER A 385 -17.80 15.23 -12.58
CA SER A 385 -17.61 16.65 -12.31
C SER A 385 -18.05 16.99 -10.88
N ILE A 386 -17.30 17.88 -10.25
CA ILE A 386 -17.46 18.34 -8.88
C ILE A 386 -18.09 19.73 -8.97
N THR A 387 -19.41 19.77 -8.87
CA THR A 387 -20.25 20.96 -9.05
C THR A 387 -21.13 21.16 -7.82
N PHE A 388 -21.71 22.35 -7.65
CA PHE A 388 -22.64 22.59 -6.53
C PHE A 388 -23.90 21.72 -6.62
N GLN A 389 -24.17 21.14 -7.79
CA GLN A 389 -25.27 20.20 -8.02
C GLN A 389 -24.89 18.74 -7.73
N SER A 390 -23.60 18.41 -7.68
CA SER A 390 -23.14 17.03 -7.47
C SER A 390 -22.67 16.76 -6.05
N VAL A 391 -22.08 17.73 -5.35
CA VAL A 391 -21.53 17.51 -4.01
C VAL A 391 -21.53 18.78 -3.15
N SER A 392 -21.89 18.62 -1.88
CA SER A 392 -21.62 19.62 -0.84
C SER A 392 -20.33 19.29 -0.11
N ILE A 393 -19.33 20.18 -0.13
CA ILE A 393 -18.15 20.05 0.72
C ILE A 393 -18.37 20.88 2.00
N PRO A 394 -18.43 20.25 3.19
CA PRO A 394 -18.79 20.93 4.42
C PRO A 394 -17.65 21.84 4.92
N LYS A 395 -18.02 22.87 5.68
CA LYS A 395 -17.06 23.84 6.28
C LYS A 395 -16.11 23.21 7.31
N SER A 396 -16.33 21.97 7.71
CA SER A 396 -15.41 21.21 8.55
C SER A 396 -14.18 20.71 7.79
N VAL A 397 -14.21 20.66 6.45
CA VAL A 397 -13.07 20.20 5.67
C VAL A 397 -11.95 21.24 5.78
N LEU A 398 -10.80 20.80 6.25
CA LEU A 398 -9.57 21.61 6.36
C LEU A 398 -8.55 21.21 5.29
N LYS A 399 -8.59 19.94 4.85
CA LYS A 399 -7.69 19.37 3.86
C LYS A 399 -8.48 18.83 2.67
N LEU A 400 -8.27 19.41 1.51
CA LEU A 400 -8.90 19.01 0.27
C LEU A 400 -7.87 18.63 -0.79
N THR A 401 -8.09 17.52 -1.47
CA THR A 401 -7.22 17.07 -2.55
C THR A 401 -8.04 16.61 -3.75
N PHE A 402 -7.79 17.22 -4.89
CA PHE A 402 -8.32 16.81 -6.18
C PHE A 402 -7.22 16.08 -6.98
N ASN A 403 -7.48 14.85 -7.42
CA ASN A 403 -6.67 14.16 -8.43
C ASN A 403 -7.51 13.68 -9.62
N CYS A 404 -8.80 14.00 -9.65
CA CYS A 404 -9.69 13.66 -10.75
C CYS A 404 -9.33 14.44 -12.02
N ASN A 405 -9.74 13.93 -13.18
CA ASN A 405 -9.55 14.56 -14.49
C ASN A 405 -10.85 15.18 -15.02
N LYS A 406 -11.73 15.61 -14.11
CA LYS A 406 -13.07 16.09 -14.38
C LYS A 406 -13.28 17.49 -13.84
N ASP A 407 -14.37 18.10 -14.30
CA ASP A 407 -14.55 19.52 -14.05
C ASP A 407 -14.78 19.85 -12.58
N ILE A 408 -14.29 21.00 -12.12
CA ILE A 408 -14.43 21.47 -10.74
C ILE A 408 -14.92 22.91 -10.80
N GLU A 409 -16.07 23.17 -10.20
CA GLU A 409 -16.58 24.52 -10.04
C GLU A 409 -15.96 25.18 -8.80
N SER A 410 -15.55 26.45 -8.94
CA SER A 410 -14.95 27.20 -7.83
C SER A 410 -15.82 27.26 -6.59
N ALA A 411 -17.14 27.37 -6.75
CA ALA A 411 -18.09 27.52 -5.65
C ALA A 411 -18.15 26.29 -4.72
N VAL A 412 -17.59 25.15 -5.14
CA VAL A 412 -17.58 23.91 -4.35
C VAL A 412 -16.45 23.90 -3.31
N ILE A 413 -15.42 24.73 -3.45
CA ILE A 413 -14.29 24.78 -2.52
C ILE A 413 -14.65 25.70 -1.34
N PRO A 414 -14.82 25.19 -0.10
CA PRO A 414 -15.27 26.02 1.01
C PRO A 414 -14.17 26.94 1.55
N ASN A 415 -14.56 28.07 2.15
CA ASN A 415 -13.64 29.00 2.81
C ASN A 415 -13.01 28.48 4.11
N SER A 416 -13.19 27.20 4.45
CA SER A 416 -12.54 26.55 5.58
C SER A 416 -11.20 25.88 5.22
N ILE A 417 -10.90 25.73 3.92
CA ILE A 417 -9.72 24.99 3.47
C ILE A 417 -8.44 25.66 3.97
N LYS A 418 -7.59 24.86 4.61
CA LYS A 418 -6.23 25.21 5.04
C LYS A 418 -5.16 24.56 4.18
N TYR A 419 -5.43 23.36 3.67
CA TYR A 419 -4.57 22.64 2.75
C TYR A 419 -5.35 22.29 1.48
N LEU A 420 -4.87 22.76 0.34
CA LEU A 420 -5.44 22.43 -0.96
C LEU A 420 -4.38 21.82 -1.89
N LYS A 421 -4.75 20.73 -2.57
CA LYS A 421 -3.88 20.07 -3.54
C LYS A 421 -4.61 19.76 -4.83
N PHE A 422 -3.98 20.13 -5.95
CA PHE A 422 -4.35 19.73 -7.29
C PHE A 422 -3.33 18.73 -7.87
N GLY A 423 -3.85 17.61 -8.39
CA GLY A 423 -3.09 16.58 -9.10
C GLY A 423 -2.80 16.95 -10.56
N ARG A 424 -2.00 16.09 -11.23
CA ARG A 424 -1.33 16.34 -12.53
C ARG A 424 -2.20 17.03 -13.57
N ASN A 425 -3.41 16.51 -13.76
CA ASN A 425 -4.27 16.86 -14.88
C ASN A 425 -5.51 17.66 -14.47
N VAL A 426 -5.64 18.00 -13.18
CA VAL A 426 -6.86 18.65 -12.67
C VAL A 426 -7.03 20.02 -13.32
N LEU A 427 -5.96 20.80 -13.35
CA LEU A 427 -6.02 22.20 -13.73
C LEU A 427 -5.79 22.45 -15.23
N ASN A 428 -5.72 21.41 -16.06
CA ASN A 428 -5.31 21.56 -17.48
C ASN A 428 -6.13 22.60 -18.26
N ASN A 429 -7.40 22.79 -17.91
CA ASN A 429 -8.30 23.77 -18.55
C ASN A 429 -9.04 24.66 -17.53
N GLN A 430 -8.58 24.74 -16.27
CA GLN A 430 -9.41 25.26 -15.17
C GLN A 430 -8.79 26.36 -14.34
N PHE A 431 -7.56 26.79 -14.64
CA PHE A 431 -6.94 27.87 -13.86
C PHE A 431 -7.79 29.14 -13.84
N GLN A 432 -8.45 29.47 -14.96
CA GLN A 432 -9.26 30.68 -15.09
C GLN A 432 -10.62 30.61 -14.38
N THR A 433 -11.10 29.41 -14.06
CA THR A 433 -12.45 29.20 -13.50
C THR A 433 -12.45 28.83 -12.03
N ILE A 434 -11.29 28.50 -11.47
CA ILE A 434 -11.13 28.11 -10.06
C ILE A 434 -10.50 29.24 -9.27
N THR A 435 -11.21 29.70 -8.24
CA THR A 435 -10.67 30.61 -7.22
C THR A 435 -10.26 29.81 -5.99
N ILE A 436 -9.09 30.10 -5.45
CA ILE A 436 -8.58 29.47 -4.24
C ILE A 436 -9.03 30.28 -3.02
N PRO A 437 -9.63 29.67 -1.98
CA PRO A 437 -10.04 30.41 -0.79
C PRO A 437 -8.86 31.11 -0.11
N GLU A 438 -9.08 32.34 0.35
CA GLU A 438 -8.07 33.17 1.02
C GLU A 438 -7.52 32.52 2.30
N THR A 439 -8.28 31.63 2.94
CA THR A 439 -7.88 30.88 4.14
C THR A 439 -6.85 29.79 3.88
N THR A 440 -6.56 29.48 2.61
CA THR A 440 -5.64 28.41 2.23
C THR A 440 -4.22 28.76 2.65
N GLU A 441 -3.66 27.99 3.59
CA GLU A 441 -2.29 28.18 4.10
C GLU A 441 -1.26 27.37 3.30
N THR A 442 -1.66 26.21 2.77
CA THR A 442 -0.80 25.38 1.92
C THR A 442 -1.49 25.05 0.60
N LEU A 443 -0.83 25.41 -0.51
CA LEU A 443 -1.27 25.12 -1.86
C LEU A 443 -0.25 24.22 -2.55
N VAL A 444 -0.70 23.08 -3.05
CA VAL A 444 0.12 22.13 -3.81
C VAL A 444 -0.41 22.01 -5.22
N ILE A 445 0.40 22.43 -6.19
CA ILE A 445 0.10 22.34 -7.62
C ILE A 445 1.04 21.29 -8.20
N LYS A 446 0.46 20.17 -8.64
CA LYS A 446 1.14 19.21 -9.50
C LYS A 446 0.56 19.42 -10.89
N SER A 447 1.11 20.29 -11.70
CA SER A 447 0.71 20.54 -13.09
C SER A 447 1.85 21.26 -13.79
N ASN A 448 1.91 21.21 -15.13
CA ASN A 448 2.87 21.99 -15.92
C ASN A 448 2.23 23.18 -16.63
N GLN A 449 1.02 23.56 -16.23
CA GLN A 449 0.36 24.73 -16.79
C GLN A 449 0.84 26.02 -16.12
N PRO A 450 0.92 27.13 -16.86
CA PRO A 450 1.14 28.44 -16.25
C PRO A 450 -0.07 28.81 -15.38
N PHE A 451 0.20 29.49 -14.27
CA PHE A 451 -0.81 30.08 -13.40
C PHE A 451 -0.60 31.59 -13.33
N TYR A 452 -1.62 32.34 -12.94
CA TYR A 452 -1.59 33.80 -12.86
C TYR A 452 -1.59 34.27 -11.39
N LYS A 453 -1.31 35.56 -11.18
CA LYS A 453 -1.16 36.17 -9.85
C LYS A 453 -2.36 35.88 -8.93
N ASP A 454 -3.57 36.14 -9.40
CA ASP A 454 -4.79 36.05 -8.58
C ASP A 454 -5.24 34.61 -8.32
N PHE A 455 -4.61 33.61 -8.95
CA PHE A 455 -4.81 32.21 -8.60
C PHE A 455 -4.17 31.85 -7.24
N ILE A 456 -3.15 32.60 -6.82
CA ILE A 456 -2.46 32.37 -5.54
C ILE A 456 -3.12 33.24 -4.46
N PRO A 457 -3.63 32.64 -3.37
CA PRO A 457 -4.32 33.41 -2.34
C PRO A 457 -3.34 34.33 -1.56
N PRO A 458 -3.78 35.52 -1.12
CA PRO A 458 -2.89 36.55 -0.57
C PRO A 458 -2.25 36.18 0.79
N TYR A 459 -2.83 35.24 1.54
CA TYR A 459 -2.35 34.81 2.86
C TYR A 459 -1.66 33.42 2.83
N LEU A 460 -1.21 32.97 1.66
CA LEU A 460 -0.59 31.66 1.49
C LEU A 460 0.78 31.58 2.21
N LYS A 461 0.98 30.58 3.06
CA LYS A 461 2.25 30.35 3.77
C LYS A 461 3.18 29.37 3.04
N ILE A 462 2.61 28.36 2.38
CA ILE A 462 3.38 27.30 1.72
C ILE A 462 2.87 27.07 0.31
N LEU A 463 3.74 27.26 -0.69
CA LEU A 463 3.48 26.95 -2.09
C LEU A 463 4.37 25.78 -2.52
N LYS A 464 3.76 24.72 -3.08
CA LYS A 464 4.49 23.58 -3.63
C LYS A 464 4.15 23.40 -5.10
N LEU A 465 5.11 23.72 -5.97
CA LEU A 465 5.06 23.51 -7.41
C LEU A 465 5.86 22.24 -7.72
N ILE A 466 5.19 21.11 -7.93
CA ILE A 466 5.84 19.80 -7.97
C ILE A 466 5.46 19.00 -9.22
N GLY A 467 6.13 17.86 -9.42
CA GLY A 467 5.90 16.99 -10.57
C GLY A 467 6.69 17.47 -11.78
N ASP A 468 5.98 17.76 -12.86
CA ASP A 468 6.47 18.19 -14.17
C ASP A 468 6.40 19.71 -14.38
N PHE A 469 6.17 20.49 -13.32
CA PHE A 469 6.14 21.95 -13.40
C PHE A 469 7.48 22.53 -13.86
N ASP A 470 7.46 23.23 -15.00
CA ASP A 470 8.60 23.90 -15.63
C ASP A 470 8.13 25.17 -16.38
N LYS A 471 7.39 26.04 -15.68
CA LYS A 471 6.91 27.32 -16.20
C LYS A 471 7.48 28.49 -15.43
N PRO A 472 7.84 29.61 -16.08
CA PRO A 472 8.39 30.77 -15.39
C PRO A 472 7.33 31.38 -14.46
N ILE A 473 7.77 31.89 -13.31
CA ILE A 473 6.94 32.69 -12.40
C ILE A 473 7.16 34.15 -12.78
N LEU A 474 6.12 34.81 -13.29
CA LEU A 474 6.21 36.14 -13.91
C LEU A 474 5.60 37.27 -13.05
N PHE A 475 5.26 36.99 -11.80
CA PHE A 475 4.64 37.94 -10.89
C PHE A 475 5.14 37.73 -9.45
N PRO A 476 5.04 38.76 -8.59
CA PRO A 476 5.40 38.64 -7.19
C PRO A 476 4.52 37.62 -6.46
N LEU A 477 5.15 36.70 -5.73
CA LEU A 477 4.44 35.80 -4.82
C LEU A 477 4.00 36.57 -3.55
N PRO A 478 2.95 36.11 -2.84
CA PRO A 478 2.42 36.82 -1.66
C PRO A 478 3.48 37.04 -0.59
N ILE A 479 3.53 38.22 0.04
CA ILE A 479 4.51 38.56 1.08
C ILE A 479 4.45 37.63 2.31
N THR A 480 3.31 36.97 2.50
CA THR A 480 3.04 36.00 3.56
C THR A 480 3.67 34.62 3.32
N LEU A 481 4.24 34.38 2.13
CA LEU A 481 4.78 33.08 1.74
C LEU A 481 6.09 32.77 2.46
N GLU A 482 6.04 31.82 3.40
CA GLU A 482 7.20 31.38 4.21
C GLU A 482 8.04 30.32 3.49
N LYS A 483 7.41 29.46 2.67
CA LYS A 483 8.07 28.31 2.03
C LYS A 483 7.63 28.11 0.60
N LEU A 484 8.61 28.09 -0.31
CA LEU A 484 8.43 27.71 -1.71
C LEU A 484 9.15 26.39 -2.00
N PHE A 485 8.40 25.38 -2.45
CA PHE A 485 8.96 24.11 -2.91
C PHE A 485 8.80 24.01 -4.42
N ILE A 486 9.91 23.80 -5.13
CA ILE A 486 9.93 23.62 -6.58
C ILE A 486 10.45 22.21 -6.91
N GLY A 487 9.74 21.52 -7.81
CA GLY A 487 10.06 20.17 -8.24
C GLY A 487 11.33 20.08 -9.10
N ASN A 488 11.90 18.88 -9.18
CA ASN A 488 13.15 18.62 -9.89
C ASN A 488 13.11 18.88 -11.42
N SER A 489 11.91 19.03 -12.00
CA SER A 489 11.73 19.26 -13.44
C SER A 489 11.84 20.72 -13.83
N PHE A 490 11.87 21.64 -12.86
CA PHE A 490 11.91 23.08 -13.10
C PHE A 490 13.30 23.49 -13.59
N ASN A 491 13.34 24.08 -14.77
CA ASN A 491 14.53 24.53 -15.47
C ASN A 491 14.39 25.98 -15.97
N GLN A 492 13.64 26.81 -15.24
CA GLN A 492 13.51 28.24 -15.51
C GLN A 492 14.34 29.06 -14.51
N SER A 493 14.73 30.27 -14.89
CA SER A 493 15.33 31.23 -13.96
C SER A 493 14.29 31.71 -12.94
N LEU A 494 14.67 31.77 -11.65
CA LEU A 494 13.88 32.45 -10.63
C LEU A 494 14.39 33.87 -10.47
N ASN A 495 13.52 34.85 -10.70
CA ASN A 495 13.85 36.24 -10.40
C ASN A 495 13.61 36.49 -8.90
N GLU A 496 14.69 36.80 -8.18
CA GLU A 496 14.65 37.06 -6.73
C GLU A 496 13.72 38.22 -6.37
N THR A 497 13.51 39.20 -7.26
CA THR A 497 12.60 40.33 -7.01
C THR A 497 11.13 39.91 -6.97
N LEU A 498 10.79 38.71 -7.45
CA LEU A 498 9.43 38.16 -7.44
C LEU A 498 9.20 37.26 -6.22
N LEU A 499 10.24 36.99 -5.44
CA LEU A 499 10.17 36.19 -4.22
C LEU A 499 10.08 37.11 -3.00
N PRO A 500 9.16 36.86 -2.06
CA PRO A 500 9.06 37.65 -0.86
C PRO A 500 10.25 37.38 0.07
N GLN A 501 10.63 38.41 0.83
CA GLN A 501 11.76 38.37 1.76
C GLN A 501 11.58 37.33 2.89
N SER A 502 10.36 36.89 3.13
CA SER A 502 10.00 35.86 4.12
C SER A 502 10.42 34.44 3.71
N ILE A 503 10.76 34.20 2.44
CA ILE A 503 11.26 32.89 2.00
C ILE A 503 12.68 32.69 2.51
N ILE A 504 12.83 31.73 3.42
CA ILE A 504 14.14 31.26 3.90
C ILE A 504 14.59 30.14 2.97
N PHE A 505 15.66 30.37 2.20
CA PHE A 505 16.26 29.39 1.28
C PHE A 505 16.98 28.24 1.98
#